data_AF-A0A564ZF82-F1
#
_entry.id   AF-A0A564ZF82-F1
#
_cell.length_a   1.000
_cell.length_b   1.000
_cell.length_c   1.000
_cell.angle_alpha   90.00
_cell.angle_beta   90.00
_cell.angle_gamma   90.00
#
_symmetry.space_group_name_H-M   'P 1'
#
loop_
_entity.id
_entity.type
_entity.pdbx_description
1 polymer ?
#
loop_
_entity_poly.entity_id
_entity_poly.type
_entity_poly.pdbx_seq_one_letter_code
_entity_poly.pdbx_strand_id
1 'polypeptide(L)'
;MDEKGKISKKAVAARLKEIGHDAEDAEERNALENYAALLDKQASAKSRLRTAQDALEAKVAAKYGKLTETEIKTLVVEDKWLAQLAADVQSELDRVSQALTDRIRQLADRYATPLPQLTEDVRILAARVDEHLKKMGAV
;
A
#
# COMPACT_ATOMS: atom_id res chain seq x y z
N MET A 1 31.51 -0.35 9.72
CA MET A 1 30.24 -0.20 8.96
C MET A 1 30.60 0.36 7.59
N ASP A 2 30.05 -0.18 6.50
CA ASP A 2 30.17 0.44 5.17
C ASP A 2 29.20 1.62 5.00
N GLU A 3 29.27 2.34 3.87
CA GLU A 3 28.38 3.48 3.54
C GLU A 3 26.87 3.14 3.57
N LYS A 4 26.51 1.85 3.63
CA LYS A 4 25.12 1.36 3.70
C LYS A 4 24.77 0.78 5.06
N GLY A 5 25.59 1.01 6.08
CA GLY A 5 25.37 0.53 7.45
C GLY A 5 25.57 -0.99 7.62
N LYS A 6 26.24 -1.68 6.70
CA LYS A 6 26.52 -3.11 6.81
C LYS A 6 27.88 -3.37 7.44
N ILE A 7 27.97 -4.40 8.27
CA ILE A 7 29.25 -4.94 8.75
C ILE A 7 29.77 -5.89 7.68
N SER A 8 30.87 -5.51 7.02
CA SER A 8 31.46 -6.31 5.94
C SER A 8 32.25 -7.50 6.49
N LYS A 9 32.40 -8.56 5.70
CA LYS A 9 33.23 -9.73 6.06
C LYS A 9 34.67 -9.33 6.44
N LYS A 10 35.21 -8.31 5.79
CA LYS A 10 36.53 -7.72 6.10
C LYS A 10 36.56 -7.09 7.49
N ALA A 11 35.52 -6.34 7.87
CA ALA A 11 35.43 -5.72 9.19
C ALA A 11 35.30 -6.77 10.30
N VAL A 12 34.51 -7.83 10.07
CA VAL A 12 34.39 -8.96 11.00
C VAL A 12 35.73 -9.67 11.20
N ALA A 13 36.44 -9.97 10.10
CA ALA A 13 37.75 -10.62 10.16
C ALA A 13 38.82 -9.77 10.86
N ALA A 14 38.79 -8.44 10.66
CA ALA A 14 39.68 -7.52 11.36
C ALA A 14 39.43 -7.54 12.87
N ARG A 15 38.16 -7.45 13.29
CA ARG A 15 37.78 -7.46 14.70
C ARG A 15 38.08 -8.78 15.39
N LEU A 16 37.80 -9.91 14.73
CA LEU A 16 38.16 -11.25 15.22
C LEU A 16 39.67 -11.41 15.45
N LYS A 17 40.50 -10.75 14.62
CA LYS A 17 41.95 -10.75 14.79
C LYS A 17 42.42 -9.87 15.96
N GLU A 18 41.75 -8.74 16.18
CA GLU A 18 42.06 -7.82 17.29
C GLU A 18 41.74 -8.45 18.65
N ILE A 19 40.57 -9.08 18.81
CA ILE A 19 40.14 -9.68 20.09
C ILE A 19 40.79 -11.04 20.40
N GLY A 20 41.57 -11.59 19.45
CA GLY A 20 42.42 -12.77 19.67
C GLY A 20 41.71 -13.95 20.32
N HIS A 21 42.26 -14.45 21.44
CA HIS A 21 41.68 -15.47 22.33
C HIS A 21 41.41 -14.95 23.76
N ASP A 22 41.21 -13.64 23.92
CA ASP A 22 40.86 -13.05 25.21
C ASP A 22 39.55 -13.67 25.76
N ALA A 23 39.53 -13.90 27.07
CA ALA A 23 38.43 -14.50 27.81
C ALA A 23 37.27 -13.50 28.01
N GLU A 24 37.59 -12.21 28.18
CA GLU A 24 36.60 -11.14 28.31
C GLU A 24 35.80 -10.92 27.02
N ASP A 25 36.41 -11.21 25.86
CA ASP A 25 35.79 -11.05 24.54
C ASP A 25 35.19 -12.36 23.98
N ALA A 26 35.05 -13.41 24.80
CA ALA A 26 34.59 -14.72 24.34
C ALA A 26 33.18 -14.68 23.72
N GLU A 27 32.27 -13.88 24.29
CA GLU A 27 30.92 -13.68 23.75
C GLU A 27 30.94 -12.90 22.44
N GLU A 28 31.74 -11.82 22.35
CA GLU A 28 31.90 -11.03 21.13
C GLU A 28 32.45 -11.90 19.98
N ARG A 29 33.47 -12.71 20.27
CA ARG A 29 34.06 -13.65 19.29
C ARG A 29 33.02 -14.62 18.75
N ASN A 30 32.26 -15.28 19.64
CA ASN A 30 31.21 -16.21 19.24
C ASN A 30 30.15 -15.53 18.37
N ALA A 31 29.74 -14.31 18.71
CA ALA A 31 28.77 -13.54 17.92
C ALA A 31 29.33 -13.18 16.52
N LEU A 32 30.59 -12.77 16.44
CA LEU A 32 31.26 -12.41 15.18
C LEU A 32 31.49 -13.63 14.28
N GLU A 33 31.85 -14.79 14.83
CA GLU A 33 31.98 -16.05 14.08
C GLU A 33 30.64 -16.50 13.51
N ASN A 34 29.58 -16.46 14.32
CA ASN A 34 28.22 -16.75 13.86
C ASN A 34 27.79 -15.78 12.76
N TYR A 35 28.07 -14.49 12.92
CA TYR A 35 27.75 -13.49 11.92
C TYR A 35 28.55 -13.70 10.62
N ALA A 36 29.83 -14.08 10.70
CA ALA A 36 30.64 -14.44 9.53
C ALA A 36 30.04 -15.65 8.77
N ALA A 37 29.60 -16.68 9.50
CA ALA A 37 28.94 -17.84 8.90
C ALA A 37 27.61 -17.45 8.22
N LEU A 38 26.85 -16.52 8.81
CA LEU A 38 25.62 -15.99 8.20
C LEU A 38 25.91 -15.18 6.93
N LEU A 39 26.96 -14.36 6.92
CA LEU A 39 27.39 -13.64 5.73
C LEU A 39 27.76 -14.59 4.58
N ASP A 40 28.43 -15.70 4.88
CA ASP A 40 28.77 -16.71 3.87
C ASP A 40 27.54 -17.46 3.35
N LYS A 41 26.61 -17.84 4.23
CA LYS A 41 25.31 -18.40 3.83
C LYS A 41 24.53 -17.43 2.95
N GLN A 42 24.50 -16.15 3.31
CA GLN A 42 23.84 -15.10 2.53
C GLN A 42 24.46 -14.95 1.15
N ALA A 43 25.80 -14.91 1.06
CA ALA A 43 26.51 -14.80 -0.21
C ALA A 43 26.22 -16.00 -1.13
N SER A 44 26.28 -17.22 -0.59
CA SER A 44 25.93 -18.45 -1.31
C SER A 44 24.48 -18.45 -1.77
N ALA A 45 23.53 -18.07 -0.90
CA ALA A 45 22.12 -17.99 -1.24
C ALA A 45 21.87 -16.96 -2.37
N LYS A 46 22.51 -15.79 -2.29
CA LYS A 46 22.41 -14.76 -3.33
C LYS A 46 22.97 -15.24 -4.67
N SER A 47 24.09 -15.96 -4.66
CA SER A 47 24.65 -16.53 -5.87
C SER A 47 23.73 -17.58 -6.49
N ARG A 48 23.19 -18.50 -5.67
CA ARG A 48 22.22 -19.51 -6.13
C ARG A 48 20.95 -18.89 -6.69
N LEU A 49 20.43 -17.84 -6.02
CA LEU A 49 19.28 -17.07 -6.49
C LEU A 49 19.56 -16.48 -7.87
N ARG A 50 20.71 -15.82 -8.04
CA ARG A 50 21.08 -15.22 -9.32
C ARG A 50 21.17 -16.28 -10.42
N THR A 51 21.87 -17.38 -10.19
CA THR A 51 21.96 -18.47 -11.17
C THR A 51 20.59 -19.04 -11.53
N ALA A 52 19.69 -19.21 -10.54
CA ALA A 52 18.33 -19.68 -10.79
C ALA A 52 17.50 -18.66 -11.59
N GLN A 53 17.66 -17.36 -11.30
CA GLN A 53 17.02 -16.27 -12.04
C GLN A 53 17.50 -16.23 -13.49
N ASP A 54 18.81 -16.25 -13.72
CA ASP A 54 19.40 -16.26 -15.06
C ASP A 54 18.93 -17.49 -15.87
N ALA A 55 18.86 -18.66 -15.23
CA ALA A 55 18.36 -19.88 -15.85
C ALA A 55 16.85 -19.82 -16.17
N LEU A 56 16.05 -19.19 -15.31
CA LEU A 56 14.62 -18.99 -15.55
C LEU A 56 14.41 -17.99 -16.71
N GLU A 57 15.13 -16.88 -16.70
CA GLU A 57 15.07 -15.86 -17.75
C GLU A 57 15.43 -16.44 -19.11
N ALA A 58 16.49 -17.26 -19.19
CA ALA A 58 16.83 -17.97 -20.43
C ALA A 58 15.69 -18.90 -20.91
N LYS A 59 15.03 -19.61 -19.99
CA LYS A 59 13.87 -20.46 -20.33
C LYS A 59 12.68 -19.65 -20.82
N VAL A 60 12.40 -18.51 -20.19
CA VAL A 60 11.31 -17.60 -20.59
C VAL A 60 11.62 -16.99 -21.96
N ALA A 61 12.86 -16.52 -22.19
CA ALA A 61 13.30 -15.99 -23.47
C ALA A 61 13.11 -17.03 -24.60
N ALA A 62 13.48 -18.28 -24.35
CA ALA A 62 13.30 -19.38 -25.29
C ALA A 62 11.82 -19.74 -25.58
N LYS A 63 10.88 -19.31 -24.73
CA LYS A 63 9.44 -19.50 -24.96
C LYS A 63 8.88 -18.48 -25.94
N TYR A 64 9.36 -17.22 -25.93
CA TYR A 64 8.83 -16.18 -26.82
C TYR A 64 8.91 -16.54 -28.30
N GLY A 65 10.03 -17.14 -28.74
CA GLY A 65 10.19 -17.58 -30.14
C GLY A 65 9.32 -18.78 -30.53
N LYS A 66 8.63 -19.41 -29.58
CA LYS A 66 7.73 -20.57 -29.82
C LYS A 66 6.26 -20.19 -29.79
N LEU A 67 5.93 -18.95 -29.40
CA LEU A 67 4.55 -18.50 -29.33
C LEU A 67 3.99 -18.33 -30.74
N THR A 68 2.83 -18.92 -30.96
CA THR A 68 2.02 -18.71 -32.16
C THR A 68 1.34 -17.34 -32.11
N GLU A 69 0.91 -16.83 -33.27
CA GLU A 69 0.16 -15.58 -33.33
C GLU A 69 -1.12 -15.60 -32.46
N THR A 70 -1.81 -16.74 -32.41
CA THR A 70 -3.02 -16.92 -31.58
C THR A 70 -2.69 -16.81 -30.08
N GLU A 71 -1.61 -17.46 -29.63
CA GLU A 71 -1.17 -17.37 -28.24
C GLU A 71 -0.72 -15.94 -27.91
N ILE A 72 -0.02 -15.25 -28.83
CA ILE A 72 0.37 -13.85 -28.65
C ILE A 72 -0.86 -12.96 -28.51
N LYS A 73 -1.89 -13.14 -29.37
CA LYS A 73 -3.14 -12.36 -29.29
C LYS A 73 -3.85 -12.58 -27.96
N THR A 74 -3.92 -13.82 -27.49
CA THR A 74 -4.54 -14.14 -26.20
C THR A 74 -3.80 -13.43 -25.05
N LEU A 75 -2.46 -13.57 -25.00
CA LEU A 75 -1.64 -12.95 -23.96
C LEU A 75 -1.70 -11.42 -23.96
N VAL A 76 -1.71 -10.79 -25.13
CA VAL A 76 -1.66 -9.33 -25.25
C VAL A 76 -3.05 -8.71 -25.08
N VAL A 77 -4.04 -9.24 -25.78
CA VAL A 77 -5.38 -8.65 -25.80
C VAL A 77 -6.15 -9.04 -24.56
N GLU A 78 -6.26 -10.33 -24.28
CA GLU A 78 -7.11 -10.82 -23.18
C GLU A 78 -6.41 -10.67 -21.83
N ASP A 79 -5.24 -11.30 -21.69
CA ASP A 79 -4.60 -11.42 -20.38
C ASP A 79 -3.94 -10.11 -19.91
N LYS A 80 -3.56 -9.22 -20.84
CA LYS A 80 -2.88 -7.97 -20.51
C LYS A 80 -3.80 -6.75 -20.66
N TRP A 81 -4.33 -6.49 -21.85
CA TRP A 81 -5.06 -5.24 -22.10
C TRP A 81 -6.46 -5.26 -21.53
N LEU A 82 -7.25 -6.31 -21.79
CA LEU A 82 -8.60 -6.42 -21.25
C LEU A 82 -8.57 -6.57 -19.72
N ALA A 83 -7.62 -7.33 -19.17
CA ALA A 83 -7.44 -7.43 -17.73
C ALA A 83 -7.13 -6.07 -17.09
N GLN A 84 -6.20 -5.29 -17.64
CA GLN A 84 -5.89 -3.95 -17.13
C GLN A 84 -7.08 -3.00 -17.27
N LEU A 85 -7.74 -2.99 -18.42
CA LEU A 85 -8.89 -2.12 -18.66
C LEU A 85 -10.04 -2.45 -17.70
N ALA A 86 -10.32 -3.73 -17.45
CA ALA A 86 -11.33 -4.15 -16.49
C ALA A 86 -10.98 -3.68 -15.06
N ALA A 87 -9.73 -3.81 -14.65
CA ALA A 87 -9.26 -3.32 -13.36
C ALA A 87 -9.40 -1.79 -13.22
N ASP A 88 -9.03 -1.05 -14.27
CA ASP A 88 -9.13 0.42 -14.29
C ASP A 88 -10.60 0.88 -14.23
N VAL A 89 -11.48 0.25 -15.01
CA VAL A 89 -12.93 0.54 -14.98
C VAL A 89 -13.51 0.26 -13.59
N GLN A 90 -13.16 -0.87 -12.97
CA GLN A 90 -13.64 -1.19 -11.63
C GLN A 90 -13.14 -0.18 -10.60
N SER A 91 -11.87 0.20 -10.65
CA SER A 91 -11.29 1.21 -9.77
C SER A 91 -12.00 2.57 -9.92
N GLU A 92 -12.35 2.97 -11.14
CA GLU A 92 -13.10 4.21 -11.36
C GLU A 92 -14.54 4.15 -10.83
N LEU A 93 -15.21 3.01 -10.97
CA LEU A 93 -16.52 2.80 -10.38
C LEU A 93 -16.48 2.89 -8.84
N ASP A 94 -15.48 2.26 -8.22
CA ASP A 94 -15.30 2.30 -6.78
C ASP A 94 -14.99 3.73 -6.29
N ARG A 95 -14.11 4.44 -7.00
CA ARG A 95 -13.75 5.84 -6.71
C ARG A 95 -14.96 6.76 -6.76
N VAL A 96 -15.77 6.66 -7.83
CA VAL A 96 -16.98 7.48 -7.99
C VAL A 96 -18.02 7.15 -6.91
N SER A 97 -18.21 5.86 -6.60
CA SER A 97 -19.14 5.41 -5.57
C SER A 97 -18.75 5.93 -4.18
N GLN A 98 -17.45 5.89 -3.85
CA GLN A 98 -16.94 6.44 -2.60
C GLN A 98 -17.11 7.95 -2.54
N ALA A 99 -16.75 8.68 -3.61
CA ALA A 99 -16.91 10.13 -3.67
C ALA A 99 -18.37 10.57 -3.49
N LEU A 100 -19.32 9.84 -4.10
CA LEU A 100 -20.75 10.10 -3.91
C LEU A 100 -21.19 9.83 -2.47
N THR A 101 -20.76 8.72 -1.89
CA THR A 101 -21.05 8.36 -0.49
C THR A 101 -20.56 9.43 0.48
N ASP A 102 -19.31 9.89 0.30
CA ASP A 102 -18.74 10.95 1.12
C ASP A 102 -19.50 12.26 0.96
N ARG A 103 -19.93 12.59 -0.25
CA ARG A 103 -20.72 13.80 -0.51
C ARG A 103 -22.10 13.74 0.16
N ILE A 104 -22.77 12.60 0.12
CA ILE A 104 -24.05 12.39 0.80
C ILE A 104 -23.87 12.56 2.30
N ARG A 105 -22.83 11.95 2.88
CA ARG A 105 -22.52 12.10 4.30
C ARG A 105 -22.27 13.55 4.69
N GLN A 106 -21.42 14.26 3.94
CA GLN A 106 -21.17 15.68 4.18
C GLN A 106 -22.46 16.52 4.14
N LEU A 107 -23.37 16.21 3.22
CA LEU A 107 -24.64 16.92 3.10
C LEU A 107 -25.54 16.64 4.31
N ALA A 108 -25.65 15.38 4.71
CA ALA A 108 -26.41 14.97 5.89
C ALA A 108 -25.87 15.67 7.15
N ASP A 109 -24.56 15.63 7.37
CA ASP A 109 -23.92 16.26 8.54
C ASP A 109 -24.12 17.78 8.54
N ARG A 110 -23.96 18.42 7.37
CA ARG A 110 -24.13 19.88 7.24
C ARG A 110 -25.56 20.33 7.59
N TYR A 111 -26.57 19.55 7.22
CA TYR A 111 -27.97 19.94 7.38
C TYR A 111 -28.67 19.30 8.58
N ALA A 112 -28.01 18.41 9.32
CA ALA A 112 -28.55 17.73 10.49
C ALA A 112 -29.11 18.69 11.56
N THR A 113 -28.41 19.80 11.83
CA THR A 113 -28.80 20.80 12.83
C THR A 113 -29.57 22.01 12.26
N PRO A 114 -29.13 22.67 11.17
CA PRO A 114 -29.76 23.92 10.74
C PRO A 114 -31.18 23.74 10.16
N LEU A 115 -31.50 22.59 9.53
CA LEU A 115 -32.85 22.38 8.98
C LEU A 115 -33.93 22.23 10.08
N PRO A 116 -33.73 21.41 11.13
CA PRO A 116 -34.65 21.39 12.26
C PRO A 116 -34.80 22.76 12.93
N GLN A 117 -33.69 23.49 13.11
CA GLN A 117 -33.71 24.84 13.70
C GLN A 117 -34.60 25.80 12.90
N LEU A 118 -34.40 25.86 11.57
CA LEU A 118 -35.22 26.70 10.69
C LEU A 118 -36.69 26.30 10.70
N THR A 119 -36.97 25.00 10.77
CA THR A 119 -38.35 24.49 10.85
C THR A 119 -39.03 24.95 12.14
N GLU A 120 -38.30 24.93 13.25
CA GLU A 120 -38.80 25.41 14.54
C GLU A 120 -39.00 26.94 14.54
N ASP A 121 -38.06 27.69 13.99
CA ASP A 121 -38.17 29.15 13.88
C ASP A 121 -39.39 29.56 13.04
N VAL A 122 -39.64 28.87 11.92
CA VAL A 122 -40.83 29.07 11.07
C VAL A 122 -42.10 28.75 11.85
N ARG A 123 -42.12 27.65 12.61
CA ARG A 123 -43.28 27.27 13.45
C ARG A 123 -43.61 28.36 14.48
N ILE A 124 -42.60 28.91 15.14
CA ILE A 124 -42.75 29.97 16.14
C ILE A 124 -43.29 31.26 15.48
N LEU A 125 -42.72 31.67 14.34
CA LEU A 125 -43.14 32.86 13.62
C LEU A 125 -44.56 32.73 13.09
N ALA A 126 -44.94 31.57 12.54
CA ALA A 126 -46.29 31.29 12.08
C ALA A 126 -47.33 31.42 13.22
N ALA A 127 -47.03 30.85 14.40
CA ALA A 127 -47.90 30.97 15.57
C ALA A 127 -48.11 32.43 16.00
N ARG A 128 -47.07 33.27 15.93
CA ARG A 128 -47.19 34.72 16.22
C ARG A 128 -48.03 35.45 15.18
N VAL A 129 -47.89 35.11 13.90
CA VAL A 129 -48.71 35.68 12.82
C VAL A 129 -50.18 35.31 13.04
N ASP A 130 -50.49 34.05 13.32
CA ASP A 130 -51.86 33.61 13.61
C ASP A 130 -52.47 34.35 14.80
N GLU A 131 -51.69 34.56 15.88
CA GLU A 131 -52.14 35.34 17.02
C GLU A 131 -52.45 36.80 16.64
N HIS A 132 -51.60 37.42 15.82
CA HIS A 132 -51.83 38.79 15.35
C HIS A 132 -53.04 38.88 14.41
N LEU A 133 -53.23 37.92 13.50
CA LEU A 133 -54.39 37.87 12.60
C LEU A 133 -55.70 37.77 13.38
N LYS A 134 -55.75 36.93 14.42
CA LYS A 134 -56.90 36.85 15.34
C LYS A 134 -57.18 38.19 16.03
N LYS A 135 -56.13 38.89 16.51
CA LYS A 135 -56.29 40.22 17.12
C LYS A 135 -56.79 41.29 16.15
N MET A 136 -56.48 41.15 14.85
CA MET A 136 -56.93 42.06 13.79
C MET A 136 -58.31 41.70 13.22
N GLY A 137 -58.93 40.59 13.67
CA GLY A 137 -60.25 40.14 13.19
C GLY A 137 -60.23 39.50 11.79
N ALA A 138 -59.06 39.05 11.32
CA ALA A 138 -58.88 38.47 9.99
C ALA A 138 -59.08 36.93 9.94
N VAL A 139 -59.32 36.28 11.08
CA VAL A 139 -59.69 34.86 11.24
C VAL A 139 -60.56 34.72 12.48
#